data_AF-A0AA36JC05-F1
#
_entry.id   AF-A0AA36JC05-F1
#
_cell.length_a   1.000
_cell.length_b   1.000
_cell.length_c   1.000
_cell.angle_alpha   90.00
_cell.angle_beta   90.00
_cell.angle_gamma   90.00
#
_symmetry.space_group_name_H-M   'P 1'
#
loop_
_entity.id
_entity.type
_entity.pdbx_description
1 polymer ?
#
loop_
_entity_poly.entity_id
_entity_poly.type
_entity_poly.pdbx_seq_one_letter_code
_entity_poly.pdbx_strand_id
1 'polypeptide(L)'
;MFAVFRCLLQEQRKLDSFERAFTQLHSYTCDGQEPDYKKFLRVNHEKVLGAAAEKENGRPQLIAYPQGAKAGPSVFPRTRWNKAHTAELCDHKASARGSARAASEFVECYSTMGSSCAAGCGFVEAIDSQPQILVANSFKTRAAKKNPAFILNVGDNFYWGGIEKTCGTPMDELSYTAHHQFDQIYEGIYNGPGLDGKVWLSVLGNHDWGGRVFNNGWDQQIAYTWKSNRWRLPAAYWSQKVNFVDAGFTMDIFMVDSNAMDAEDLDEDPEHNICGAKHNPPGASCASQGGPESLDSCKQWFWDLWSANKAWLADGLAKSEADWQVAVTHFPCGFEAGFWSQMHNQHGLDLLVTGHRHDQELWSPSRMGGLTCFVTGGGGGISSEATPNIHNKKDWYGEAQYGFYDIAVTKQSMEITSINWNGYEIMTRNVYPK
;
A
#
# COMPACT_ATOMS: atom_id res chain seq x y z
N MET A 1 2.88 -0.51 1.39
CA MET A 1 2.65 -0.96 2.79
C MET A 1 2.50 -2.48 2.77
N PHE A 2 3.19 -3.32 3.56
CA PHE A 2 3.29 -4.78 3.27
C PHE A 2 2.93 -5.73 4.43
N ALA A 3 2.39 -6.91 4.11
CA ALA A 3 2.32 -8.07 5.03
C ALA A 3 2.81 -9.38 4.35
N VAL A 4 3.51 -10.24 5.09
CA VAL A 4 4.17 -11.49 4.62
C VAL A 4 3.34 -12.71 5.06
N PHE A 5 3.05 -13.70 4.20
CA PHE A 5 2.38 -14.97 4.59
C PHE A 5 3.33 -16.19 4.59
N ARG A 6 3.36 -17.03 5.63
CA ARG A 6 4.15 -18.28 5.70
C ARG A 6 3.33 -19.54 6.03
N CYS A 7 3.73 -20.68 5.48
CA CYS A 7 3.24 -22.03 5.80
C CYS A 7 4.40 -22.91 6.37
N LEU A 8 4.12 -23.79 7.35
CA LEU A 8 5.09 -24.73 7.96
C LEU A 8 4.72 -26.17 7.59
N LEU A 9 5.68 -26.99 7.15
CA LEU A 9 5.47 -28.42 6.90
C LEU A 9 6.53 -29.30 7.56
N GLN A 10 6.06 -30.40 8.16
CA GLN A 10 6.83 -31.56 8.61
C GLN A 10 7.19 -32.44 7.41
N GLU A 11 8.43 -32.92 7.35
CA GLU A 11 8.98 -33.77 6.28
C GLU A 11 8.25 -35.11 6.12
N GLN A 12 7.90 -35.52 4.88
CA GLN A 12 8.18 -36.88 4.36
C GLN A 12 7.80 -37.11 2.87
N ARG A 13 8.83 -37.38 2.06
CA ARG A 13 8.99 -38.29 0.88
C ARG A 13 8.04 -38.21 -0.35
N LYS A 14 8.71 -37.98 -1.50
CA LYS A 14 8.30 -38.01 -2.92
C LYS A 14 7.72 -39.35 -3.42
N LEU A 15 6.81 -39.28 -4.42
CA LEU A 15 6.88 -40.02 -5.71
C LEU A 15 5.77 -39.58 -6.71
N ASP A 16 6.08 -39.75 -8.00
CA ASP A 16 5.59 -39.05 -9.21
C ASP A 16 4.15 -39.32 -9.69
N SER A 17 3.56 -38.36 -10.44
CA SER A 17 3.22 -38.49 -11.88
C SER A 17 2.31 -37.35 -12.39
N PHE A 18 2.39 -37.07 -13.69
CA PHE A 18 2.01 -35.83 -14.39
C PHE A 18 0.74 -35.98 -15.27
N GLU A 19 0.16 -34.81 -15.63
CA GLU A 19 -0.85 -34.48 -16.67
C GLU A 19 -2.35 -34.42 -16.31
N ARG A 20 -2.95 -33.19 -16.28
CA ARG A 20 -3.69 -32.55 -17.41
C ARG A 20 -4.32 -31.19 -17.06
N ALA A 21 -4.10 -30.24 -17.99
CA ALA A 21 -4.91 -29.13 -18.51
C ALA A 21 -5.90 -28.29 -17.66
N PHE A 22 -5.64 -26.97 -17.69
CA PHE A 22 -6.56 -25.80 -17.63
C PHE A 22 -7.55 -25.67 -16.46
N THR A 23 -7.06 -25.07 -15.37
CA THR A 23 -7.73 -24.01 -14.58
C THR A 23 -6.59 -23.23 -13.92
N GLN A 24 -6.50 -21.91 -14.08
CA GLN A 24 -5.41 -21.11 -13.49
C GLN A 24 -5.67 -20.84 -11.99
N LEU A 25 -5.82 -21.92 -11.21
CA LEU A 25 -5.60 -21.93 -9.77
C LEU A 25 -4.08 -21.87 -9.58
N HIS A 26 -3.57 -20.78 -9.01
CA HIS A 26 -2.17 -20.71 -8.60
C HIS A 26 -2.00 -21.61 -7.38
N SER A 27 -1.64 -22.87 -7.59
CA SER A 27 -1.13 -23.76 -6.55
C SER A 27 0.30 -23.35 -6.22
N TYR A 28 0.56 -22.96 -4.97
CA TYR A 28 1.92 -22.69 -4.51
C TYR A 28 2.48 -23.98 -3.89
N THR A 29 3.54 -24.55 -4.48
CA THR A 29 4.25 -25.72 -3.94
C THR A 29 5.38 -25.28 -3.01
N CYS A 30 5.54 -25.96 -1.87
CA CYS A 30 6.64 -25.75 -0.94
C CYS A 30 7.87 -26.60 -1.33
N ASP A 31 8.47 -26.39 -2.50
CA ASP A 31 9.79 -26.99 -2.77
C ASP A 31 10.68 -26.09 -3.64
N GLY A 32 11.92 -25.90 -3.19
CA GLY A 32 12.90 -25.03 -3.81
C GLY A 32 13.69 -25.76 -4.88
N GLN A 33 13.58 -25.32 -6.13
CA GLN A 33 14.63 -25.51 -7.13
C GLN A 33 14.79 -24.24 -7.96
N GLU A 34 16.02 -23.73 -8.01
CA GLU A 34 16.44 -22.63 -8.87
C GLU A 34 16.35 -23.01 -10.35
N PRO A 35 15.81 -22.13 -11.21
CA PRO A 35 16.17 -22.10 -12.62
C PRO A 35 17.35 -21.15 -12.84
N ASP A 36 18.32 -21.61 -13.62
CA ASP A 36 19.49 -20.86 -14.11
C ASP A 36 19.05 -19.70 -15.03
N TYR A 37 19.05 -18.46 -14.50
CA TYR A 37 18.77 -17.25 -15.27
C TYR A 37 20.07 -16.56 -15.73
N LYS A 38 20.81 -17.19 -16.63
CA LYS A 38 21.83 -16.51 -17.45
C LYS A 38 21.33 -16.25 -18.87
N LYS A 39 20.44 -15.28 -19.01
CA LYS A 39 20.30 -14.45 -20.23
C LYS A 39 19.19 -13.41 -19.99
N PHE A 40 19.59 -12.19 -19.67
CA PHE A 40 18.94 -10.89 -19.98
C PHE A 40 19.52 -9.82 -19.03
N LEU A 41 20.83 -9.61 -19.13
CA LEU A 41 21.49 -8.42 -18.61
C LEU A 41 22.45 -7.93 -19.67
N ARG A 42 21.95 -7.00 -20.50
CA ARG A 42 22.70 -6.02 -21.29
C ARG A 42 21.69 -5.15 -22.03
N VAL A 43 21.05 -4.25 -21.28
CA VAL A 43 20.64 -2.96 -21.86
C VAL A 43 21.70 -1.97 -21.44
N ASN A 44 22.39 -1.40 -22.42
CA ASN A 44 23.54 -0.51 -22.24
C ASN A 44 23.15 0.72 -21.40
N HIS A 45 23.76 0.84 -20.23
CA HIS A 45 23.59 1.94 -19.27
C HIS A 45 24.29 3.26 -19.66
N GLU A 46 24.75 3.45 -20.90
CA GLU A 46 25.64 4.59 -21.26
C GLU A 46 25.10 5.53 -22.35
N LYS A 47 23.79 5.58 -22.62
CA LYS A 47 23.23 6.55 -23.60
C LYS A 47 21.91 7.23 -23.22
N VAL A 48 21.66 7.47 -21.94
CA VAL A 48 20.50 8.27 -21.47
C VAL A 48 20.91 9.38 -20.52
N LEU A 49 21.90 10.19 -20.93
CA LEU A 49 22.26 11.45 -20.25
C LEU A 49 22.22 12.66 -21.20
N GLY A 50 21.32 12.63 -22.20
CA GLY A 50 21.29 13.68 -23.23
C GLY A 50 19.95 13.91 -23.93
N ALA A 51 18.84 13.38 -23.42
CA ALA A 51 17.52 13.80 -23.89
C ALA A 51 16.96 14.76 -22.85
N ALA A 52 16.79 16.02 -23.25
CA ALA A 52 15.97 16.97 -22.49
C ALA A 52 14.65 16.28 -22.16
N ALA A 53 14.27 16.30 -20.88
CA ALA A 53 12.94 15.87 -20.45
C ALA A 53 11.91 16.74 -21.18
N GLU A 54 11.41 16.23 -22.30
CA GLU A 54 10.24 16.80 -22.94
C GLU A 54 9.11 16.77 -21.91
N LYS A 55 8.32 17.85 -21.88
CA LYS A 55 7.13 17.96 -21.05
C LYS A 55 6.11 16.91 -21.50
N GLU A 56 6.26 15.68 -21.04
CA GLU A 56 5.35 14.58 -21.34
C GLU A 56 3.95 15.02 -20.83
N ASN A 57 3.05 15.29 -21.76
CA ASN A 57 1.65 15.69 -21.52
C ASN A 57 1.39 17.08 -20.92
N GLY A 58 2.32 18.03 -21.06
CA GLY A 58 2.08 19.43 -20.65
C GLY A 58 1.96 19.65 -19.13
N ARG A 59 2.20 18.60 -18.32
CA ARG A 59 2.33 18.72 -16.87
C ARG A 59 3.75 19.21 -16.53
N PRO A 60 3.92 20.16 -15.59
CA PRO A 60 5.25 20.46 -15.07
C PRO A 60 5.83 19.20 -14.42
N GLN A 61 7.17 19.04 -14.46
CA GLN A 61 7.88 18.00 -13.73
C GLN A 61 7.48 18.08 -12.24
N LEU A 62 6.63 17.16 -11.78
CA LEU A 62 6.19 17.09 -10.39
C LEU A 62 7.33 16.48 -9.56
N ILE A 63 8.29 17.34 -9.23
CA ILE A 63 9.16 17.12 -8.09
C ILE A 63 8.26 17.35 -6.86
N ALA A 64 7.59 16.29 -6.40
CA ALA A 64 6.66 16.36 -5.25
C ALA A 64 7.30 17.03 -4.02
N TYR A 65 8.62 16.94 -3.92
CA TYR A 65 9.54 17.63 -3.00
C TYR A 65 10.96 17.49 -3.59
N PRO A 66 11.91 18.42 -3.32
CA PRO A 66 13.20 18.53 -4.02
C PRO A 66 14.00 17.23 -4.19
N GLN A 67 13.79 16.26 -3.30
CA GLN A 67 14.45 14.96 -3.29
C GLN A 67 13.85 13.95 -4.27
N GLY A 68 12.58 14.09 -4.69
CA GLY A 68 11.96 13.26 -5.74
C GLY A 68 12.59 13.46 -7.13
N ALA A 69 13.49 14.45 -7.27
CA ALA A 69 14.33 14.63 -8.46
C ALA A 69 15.58 13.72 -8.47
N LYS A 70 15.89 13.03 -7.37
CA LYS A 70 17.00 12.08 -7.26
C LYS A 70 16.48 10.66 -7.51
N ALA A 71 17.30 9.83 -8.14
CA ALA A 71 16.98 8.42 -8.32
C ALA A 71 16.82 7.73 -6.95
N GLY A 72 15.85 6.82 -6.86
CA GLY A 72 15.52 6.06 -5.67
C GLY A 72 14.29 6.54 -4.89
N PRO A 73 13.92 5.79 -3.83
CA PRO A 73 12.78 6.08 -3.00
C PRO A 73 12.98 7.35 -2.21
N SER A 74 11.88 8.04 -2.01
CA SER A 74 11.86 9.37 -1.45
C SER A 74 10.61 9.47 -0.56
N VAL A 75 10.67 10.27 0.51
CA VAL A 75 9.57 10.38 1.49
C VAL A 75 8.71 11.58 1.19
N PHE A 76 7.40 11.40 1.06
CA PHE A 76 6.47 12.51 1.08
C PHE A 76 6.29 13.03 2.53
N PRO A 77 6.74 14.25 2.86
CA PRO A 77 6.64 14.75 4.23
C PRO A 77 5.23 15.30 4.50
N ARG A 78 4.60 14.79 5.57
CA ARG A 78 3.31 15.28 6.11
C ARG A 78 3.47 15.58 7.61
N THR A 79 2.73 16.55 8.14
CA THR A 79 2.72 16.81 9.58
C THR A 79 2.15 15.61 10.36
N ARG A 80 2.60 15.44 11.61
CA ARG A 80 2.15 14.36 12.50
C ARG A 80 0.75 14.63 13.06
N TRP A 81 -0.16 13.67 12.91
CA TRP A 81 -1.58 13.83 13.25
C TRP A 81 -1.86 13.92 14.76
N ASN A 82 -1.05 13.27 15.59
CA ASN A 82 -1.33 13.02 17.00
C ASN A 82 -1.15 14.22 17.97
N LYS A 83 -0.92 15.43 17.48
CA LYS A 83 -0.85 16.66 18.29
C LYS A 83 -2.06 17.54 17.99
N ALA A 84 -2.70 18.13 19.01
CA ALA A 84 -3.95 18.89 18.82
C ALA A 84 -3.78 20.06 17.83
N HIS A 85 -4.58 20.05 16.77
CA HIS A 85 -4.59 21.05 15.70
C HIS A 85 -5.83 21.96 15.85
N THR A 86 -5.62 23.28 15.91
CA THR A 86 -6.72 24.25 15.75
C THR A 86 -6.76 24.68 14.29
N ALA A 87 -7.97 24.85 13.75
CA ALA A 87 -8.34 24.77 12.33
C ALA A 87 -7.76 25.82 11.35
N GLU A 88 -6.50 26.25 11.50
CA GLU A 88 -5.85 27.19 10.58
C GLU A 88 -4.35 26.94 10.33
N LEU A 89 -3.78 25.79 10.78
CA LEU A 89 -2.32 25.69 10.93
C LEU A 89 -1.74 24.33 10.47
N CYS A 90 -1.24 24.28 9.24
CA CYS A 90 -0.13 23.39 8.87
C CYS A 90 1.15 23.92 9.53
N ASP A 91 1.32 23.76 10.84
CA ASP A 91 2.47 24.37 11.49
C ASP A 91 2.84 23.84 12.89
N HIS A 92 4.02 23.25 13.01
CA HIS A 92 4.81 23.37 14.23
C HIS A 92 5.65 24.65 14.10
N LYS A 93 5.11 25.77 14.62
CA LYS A 93 5.62 27.17 14.65
C LYS A 93 6.13 27.83 13.35
N ALA A 94 5.29 28.71 12.82
CA ALA A 94 5.51 29.65 11.76
C ALA A 94 6.26 30.78 12.43
N SER A 95 7.57 30.64 12.51
CA SER A 95 8.38 31.76 12.95
C SER A 95 8.41 32.79 11.82
N ALA A 96 7.59 33.83 12.03
CA ALA A 96 7.69 35.19 11.53
C ALA A 96 7.29 35.49 10.05
N ARG A 97 6.13 36.15 9.96
CA ARG A 97 5.74 37.21 9.00
C ARG A 97 5.41 36.78 7.56
N GLY A 98 4.16 36.37 7.37
CA GLY A 98 3.34 36.92 6.28
C GLY A 98 3.56 36.40 4.86
N SER A 99 3.98 35.14 4.67
CA SER A 99 3.98 34.54 3.32
C SER A 99 3.02 33.34 3.25
N ALA A 100 2.14 33.34 2.24
CA ALA A 100 1.08 32.36 2.03
C ALA A 100 1.56 30.96 1.58
N ARG A 101 2.82 30.58 1.85
CA ARG A 101 3.45 29.31 1.41
C ARG A 101 4.56 28.80 2.34
N ALA A 102 4.54 29.12 3.64
CA ALA A 102 5.54 28.55 4.56
C ALA A 102 5.24 27.05 4.79
N ALA A 103 6.14 26.18 4.36
CA ALA A 103 6.15 24.78 4.79
C ALA A 103 6.33 24.73 6.33
N SER A 104 5.68 23.78 7.02
CA SER A 104 5.91 23.62 8.47
C SER A 104 7.40 23.37 8.77
N GLU A 105 7.89 23.74 9.97
CA GLU A 105 9.28 23.46 10.38
C GLU A 105 9.66 21.98 10.16
N PHE A 106 8.69 21.07 10.30
CA PHE A 106 8.86 19.64 10.03
C PHE A 106 9.08 19.34 8.53
N VAL A 107 8.31 19.95 7.63
CA VAL A 107 8.50 19.78 6.17
C VAL A 107 9.80 20.44 5.70
N GLU A 108 10.20 21.56 6.31
CA GLU A 108 11.52 22.17 6.07
C GLU A 108 12.67 21.24 6.50
N CYS A 109 12.52 20.52 7.61
CA CYS A 109 13.48 19.50 8.05
C CYS A 109 13.68 18.36 7.04
N TYR A 110 12.61 17.88 6.41
CA TYR A 110 12.74 16.92 5.30
C TYR A 110 13.44 17.54 4.10
N SER A 111 13.13 18.80 3.78
CA SER A 111 13.75 19.52 2.67
C SER A 111 15.26 19.71 2.87
N THR A 112 15.70 19.83 4.13
CA THR A 112 17.09 20.07 4.52
C THR A 112 17.80 18.81 5.03
N MET A 113 17.10 17.67 5.07
CA MET A 113 17.60 16.39 5.60
C MET A 113 18.20 16.54 7.01
N GLY A 114 17.57 17.35 7.86
CA GLY A 114 18.05 17.58 9.21
C GLY A 114 19.12 18.67 9.36
N SER A 115 19.72 19.16 8.26
CA SER A 115 20.85 20.10 8.33
C SER A 115 20.49 21.47 8.92
N SER A 116 19.21 21.87 8.87
CA SER A 116 18.71 23.06 9.56
C SER A 116 17.29 22.80 10.08
N CYS A 117 17.22 22.15 11.24
CA CYS A 117 15.96 21.87 11.93
C CYS A 117 15.76 22.73 13.17
N ALA A 118 14.57 23.31 13.32
CA ALA A 118 14.15 23.92 14.57
C ALA A 118 14.14 22.87 15.70
N ALA A 119 14.57 23.28 16.90
CA ALA A 119 14.55 22.41 18.06
C ALA A 119 13.11 22.00 18.41
N GLY A 120 12.84 20.69 18.48
CA GLY A 120 11.52 20.18 18.84
C GLY A 120 10.54 19.98 17.66
N CYS A 121 10.97 20.21 16.41
CA CYS A 121 10.17 19.92 15.21
C CYS A 121 9.73 18.45 15.09
N GLY A 122 10.45 17.53 15.75
CA GLY A 122 10.12 16.12 15.81
C GLY A 122 10.74 15.26 14.71
N PHE A 123 11.44 15.85 13.73
CA PHE A 123 12.18 15.10 12.72
C PHE A 123 13.27 14.24 13.36
N VAL A 124 13.30 12.96 13.03
CA VAL A 124 14.33 12.02 13.51
C VAL A 124 15.25 11.68 12.34
N GLU A 125 16.33 12.45 12.20
CA GLU A 125 17.20 12.46 11.02
C GLU A 125 17.55 11.08 10.47
N ALA A 126 18.07 10.16 11.30
CA ALA A 126 18.49 8.84 10.84
C ALA A 126 17.34 7.94 10.34
N ILE A 127 16.09 8.24 10.72
CA ILE A 127 14.91 7.43 10.41
C ILE A 127 14.03 8.11 9.37
N ASP A 128 13.60 9.33 9.63
CA ASP A 128 12.67 10.09 8.78
C ASP A 128 13.29 10.47 7.43
N SER A 129 14.62 10.51 7.31
CA SER A 129 15.29 10.75 6.02
C SER A 129 15.25 9.57 5.04
N GLN A 130 14.98 8.36 5.52
CA GLN A 130 15.05 7.12 4.73
C GLN A 130 14.12 5.97 5.21
N PRO A 131 12.88 6.25 5.66
CA PRO A 131 11.99 5.26 6.27
C PRO A 131 11.68 4.10 5.32
N GLN A 132 11.41 4.35 4.03
CA GLN A 132 11.16 3.26 3.07
C GLN A 132 12.37 2.31 2.96
N ILE A 133 13.59 2.84 2.91
CA ILE A 133 14.81 2.03 2.84
C ILE A 133 15.00 1.21 4.11
N LEU A 134 14.79 1.80 5.29
CA LEU A 134 14.89 1.09 6.57
C LEU A 134 13.87 -0.05 6.66
N VAL A 135 12.60 0.24 6.34
CA VAL A 135 11.54 -0.77 6.29
C VAL A 135 11.88 -1.85 5.27
N ALA A 136 12.31 -1.49 4.05
CA ALA A 136 12.68 -2.45 3.01
C ALA A 136 13.85 -3.36 3.42
N ASN A 137 14.87 -2.84 4.09
CA ASN A 137 15.99 -3.63 4.58
C ASN A 137 15.56 -4.66 5.63
N SER A 138 14.72 -4.25 6.57
CA SER A 138 14.12 -5.15 7.57
C SER A 138 13.19 -6.18 6.92
N PHE A 139 12.41 -5.75 5.93
CA PHE A 139 11.52 -6.61 5.15
C PHE A 139 12.29 -7.69 4.39
N LYS A 140 13.35 -7.32 3.67
CA LYS A 140 14.25 -8.24 2.97
C LYS A 140 14.91 -9.22 3.93
N THR A 141 15.37 -8.75 5.09
CA THR A 141 15.98 -9.61 6.11
C THR A 141 14.98 -10.62 6.67
N ARG A 142 13.73 -10.21 6.89
CA ARG A 142 12.66 -11.12 7.35
C ARG A 142 12.29 -12.11 6.24
N ALA A 143 12.08 -11.63 5.02
CA ALA A 143 11.70 -12.44 3.87
C ALA A 143 12.76 -13.50 3.52
N ALA A 144 14.05 -13.16 3.60
CA ALA A 144 15.13 -14.13 3.39
C ALA A 144 15.08 -15.30 4.39
N LYS A 145 14.64 -15.05 5.64
CA LYS A 145 14.50 -16.06 6.68
C LYS A 145 13.20 -16.84 6.59
N LYS A 146 12.10 -16.15 6.24
CA LYS A 146 10.75 -16.70 6.29
C LYS A 146 10.27 -17.24 4.95
N ASN A 147 10.77 -16.76 3.83
CA ASN A 147 10.38 -17.15 2.48
C ASN A 147 8.84 -17.13 2.30
N PRO A 148 8.19 -15.96 2.27
CA PRO A 148 6.74 -15.86 2.13
C PRO A 148 6.18 -16.62 0.92
N ALA A 149 4.92 -17.05 0.99
CA ALA A 149 4.16 -17.50 -0.16
C ALA A 149 3.83 -16.32 -1.10
N PHE A 150 3.35 -15.21 -0.54
CA PHE A 150 3.01 -13.96 -1.22
C PHE A 150 3.07 -12.78 -0.25
N ILE A 151 2.95 -11.57 -0.79
CA ILE A 151 2.88 -10.30 -0.07
C ILE A 151 1.48 -9.70 -0.24
N LEU A 152 0.89 -9.20 0.84
CA LEU A 152 -0.26 -8.29 0.77
C LEU A 152 0.21 -6.86 0.77
N ASN A 153 -0.32 -6.04 -0.13
CA ASN A 153 -0.02 -4.62 -0.26
C ASN A 153 -1.30 -3.79 -0.17
N VAL A 154 -1.41 -2.95 0.86
CA VAL A 154 -2.66 -2.30 1.28
C VAL A 154 -2.87 -0.90 0.66
N GLY A 155 -2.31 -0.62 -0.51
CA GLY A 155 -2.48 0.65 -1.22
C GLY A 155 -1.51 1.75 -0.77
N ASP A 156 -1.75 2.94 -1.32
CA ASP A 156 -0.80 4.05 -1.40
C ASP A 156 0.57 3.58 -1.89
N ASN A 157 0.52 2.99 -3.06
CA ASN A 157 1.66 2.33 -3.68
C ASN A 157 2.70 3.35 -4.15
N PHE A 158 2.23 4.48 -4.68
CA PHE A 158 3.07 5.55 -5.21
C PHE A 158 2.62 6.91 -4.67
N TYR A 159 3.45 7.48 -3.79
CA TYR A 159 3.22 8.83 -3.30
C TYR A 159 3.75 9.88 -4.29
N TRP A 160 3.17 11.08 -4.33
CA TRP A 160 2.05 11.55 -3.51
C TRP A 160 0.69 11.49 -4.23
N GLY A 161 0.65 11.17 -5.52
CA GLY A 161 -0.58 11.15 -6.31
C GLY A 161 -0.63 9.98 -7.29
N GLY A 162 -0.02 8.85 -6.96
CA GLY A 162 -0.02 7.66 -7.80
C GLY A 162 1.01 7.75 -8.92
N ILE A 163 0.64 7.26 -10.11
CA ILE A 163 1.47 7.42 -11.30
C ILE A 163 1.28 8.84 -11.84
N GLU A 164 2.38 9.56 -12.00
CA GLU A 164 2.45 11.02 -12.27
C GLU A 164 2.14 11.37 -13.73
N LYS A 165 0.98 10.92 -14.22
CA LYS A 165 0.43 11.24 -15.54
C LYS A 165 -1.09 11.27 -15.49
N THR A 166 -1.71 11.80 -16.54
CA THR A 166 -3.16 11.67 -16.69
C THR A 166 -3.52 10.21 -16.99
N CYS A 167 -4.59 9.71 -16.37
CA CYS A 167 -5.22 8.47 -16.79
C CYS A 167 -5.57 8.48 -18.29
N GLY A 168 -5.78 7.31 -18.89
CA GLY A 168 -6.18 7.22 -20.30
C GLY A 168 -5.19 6.52 -21.21
N THR A 169 -4.09 5.97 -20.67
CA THR A 169 -3.21 5.14 -21.50
C THR A 169 -3.88 3.77 -21.68
N PRO A 170 -3.90 3.21 -22.90
CA PRO A 170 -4.48 1.89 -23.15
C PRO A 170 -3.96 0.83 -22.15
N MET A 171 -4.85 -0.06 -21.69
CA MET A 171 -4.57 -1.04 -20.64
C MET A 171 -3.51 -2.09 -21.04
N ASP A 172 -3.26 -2.27 -22.34
CA ASP A 172 -2.22 -3.15 -22.90
C ASP A 172 -0.87 -2.44 -23.09
N GLU A 173 -0.81 -1.13 -22.86
CA GLU A 173 0.37 -0.30 -22.89
C GLU A 173 0.81 0.12 -21.48
N LEU A 174 2.09 0.46 -21.35
CA LEU A 174 2.65 1.02 -20.12
C LEU A 174 3.40 2.30 -20.49
N SER A 175 3.06 3.41 -19.83
CA SER A 175 3.76 4.67 -20.05
C SER A 175 5.20 4.62 -19.53
N TYR A 176 6.06 5.49 -20.08
CA TYR A 176 7.41 5.66 -19.57
C TYR A 176 7.39 6.05 -18.08
N THR A 177 6.54 6.99 -17.69
CA THR A 177 6.37 7.43 -16.29
C THR A 177 6.04 6.26 -15.36
N ALA A 178 5.11 5.40 -15.76
CA ALA A 178 4.72 4.23 -14.98
C ALA A 178 5.91 3.28 -14.83
N HIS A 179 6.56 2.89 -15.93
CA HIS A 179 7.74 2.02 -15.89
C HIS A 179 8.82 2.59 -14.97
N HIS A 180 9.12 3.89 -15.09
CA HIS A 180 10.12 4.55 -14.27
C HIS A 180 9.77 4.54 -12.78
N GLN A 181 8.54 4.88 -12.40
CA GLN A 181 8.12 4.86 -10.99
C GLN A 181 8.14 3.44 -10.41
N PHE A 182 7.67 2.43 -11.15
CA PHE A 182 7.75 1.03 -10.74
C PHE A 182 9.20 0.59 -10.52
N ASP A 183 10.13 0.94 -11.41
CA ASP A 183 11.55 0.61 -11.25
C ASP A 183 12.15 1.22 -9.99
N GLN A 184 11.87 2.50 -9.72
CA GLN A 184 12.53 3.25 -8.64
C GLN A 184 11.94 2.95 -7.26
N ILE A 185 10.62 2.77 -7.17
CA ILE A 185 9.91 2.69 -5.89
C ILE A 185 9.62 1.22 -5.52
N TYR A 186 9.49 0.34 -6.51
CA TYR A 186 9.08 -1.05 -6.31
C TYR A 186 10.15 -2.08 -6.70
N GLU A 187 10.55 -2.17 -7.97
CA GLU A 187 11.46 -3.21 -8.47
C GLU A 187 12.87 -3.08 -7.91
N GLY A 188 13.41 -1.86 -7.88
CA GLY A 188 14.75 -1.57 -7.35
C GLY A 188 14.86 -1.74 -5.83
N ILE A 189 13.74 -1.72 -5.10
CA ILE A 189 13.71 -1.73 -3.64
C ILE A 189 13.36 -3.11 -3.08
N TYR A 190 12.30 -3.72 -3.57
CA TYR A 190 11.77 -4.97 -3.01
C TYR A 190 12.17 -6.20 -3.82
N ASN A 191 13.48 -6.44 -3.86
CA ASN A 191 14.14 -7.58 -4.49
C ASN A 191 15.03 -8.34 -3.49
N GLY A 192 15.51 -9.51 -3.90
CA GLY A 192 16.43 -10.35 -3.14
C GLY A 192 15.77 -11.62 -2.55
N PRO A 193 16.55 -12.40 -1.76
CA PRO A 193 16.10 -13.68 -1.25
C PRO A 193 14.78 -13.61 -0.49
N GLY A 194 13.83 -14.47 -0.88
CA GLY A 194 12.49 -14.52 -0.30
C GLY A 194 11.52 -13.45 -0.82
N LEU A 195 11.95 -12.53 -1.69
CA LEU A 195 11.07 -11.55 -2.38
C LEU A 195 11.08 -11.71 -3.90
N ASP A 196 12.20 -12.12 -4.49
CA ASP A 196 12.28 -12.35 -5.93
C ASP A 196 11.22 -13.37 -6.38
N GLY A 197 10.43 -12.99 -7.38
CA GLY A 197 9.33 -13.79 -7.91
C GLY A 197 8.11 -13.96 -6.99
N LYS A 198 8.11 -13.41 -5.78
CA LYS A 198 6.93 -13.48 -4.89
C LYS A 198 5.86 -12.52 -5.36
N VAL A 199 4.63 -13.01 -5.47
CA VAL A 199 3.48 -12.21 -5.91
C VAL A 199 3.06 -11.23 -4.81
N TRP A 200 2.71 -10.01 -5.21
CA TRP A 200 2.18 -8.92 -4.41
C TRP A 200 0.72 -8.73 -4.79
N LEU A 201 -0.17 -9.11 -3.90
CA LEU A 201 -1.60 -8.85 -4.02
C LEU A 201 -1.83 -7.42 -3.53
N SER A 202 -2.17 -6.51 -4.43
CA SER A 202 -2.28 -5.08 -4.14
C SER A 202 -3.74 -4.59 -4.19
N VAL A 203 -4.02 -3.54 -3.42
CA VAL A 203 -5.17 -2.63 -3.63
C VAL A 203 -4.66 -1.23 -4.01
N LEU A 204 -5.57 -0.35 -4.44
CA LEU A 204 -5.32 1.08 -4.59
C LEU A 204 -5.65 1.80 -3.28
N GLY A 205 -4.81 2.77 -2.89
CA GLY A 205 -5.12 3.75 -1.86
C GLY A 205 -5.55 5.10 -2.42
N ASN A 206 -5.84 6.06 -1.54
CA ASN A 206 -6.37 7.35 -1.95
C ASN A 206 -5.31 8.12 -2.75
N HIS A 207 -4.03 7.98 -2.42
CA HIS A 207 -2.94 8.57 -3.20
C HIS A 207 -2.82 7.91 -4.58
N ASP A 208 -3.10 6.62 -4.71
CA ASP A 208 -3.06 5.92 -6.00
C ASP A 208 -4.14 6.39 -6.96
N TRP A 209 -5.32 6.72 -6.42
CA TRP A 209 -6.41 7.41 -7.11
C TRP A 209 -6.14 8.91 -7.36
N GLY A 210 -4.94 9.39 -7.03
CA GLY A 210 -4.47 10.73 -7.32
C GLY A 210 -4.38 11.66 -6.12
N GLY A 211 -4.73 11.19 -4.92
CA GLY A 211 -4.72 11.95 -3.68
C GLY A 211 -5.80 13.02 -3.67
N ARG A 212 -5.56 14.11 -4.41
CA ARG A 212 -6.49 15.25 -4.56
C ARG A 212 -6.88 15.54 -6.01
N VAL A 213 -6.46 14.67 -6.95
CA VAL A 213 -6.70 14.84 -8.38
C VAL A 213 -7.09 13.50 -9.01
N PHE A 214 -8.38 13.22 -9.14
CA PHE A 214 -8.89 11.91 -9.58
C PHE A 214 -8.40 11.47 -10.96
N ASN A 215 -7.90 12.40 -11.79
CA ASN A 215 -7.44 12.09 -13.14
C ASN A 215 -5.97 11.68 -13.26
N ASN A 216 -5.32 11.34 -12.15
CA ASN A 216 -3.97 10.74 -12.17
C ASN A 216 -3.97 9.27 -12.61
N GLY A 217 -2.80 8.72 -12.90
CA GLY A 217 -2.61 7.47 -13.64
C GLY A 217 -2.85 6.18 -12.85
N TRP A 218 -3.93 6.09 -12.08
CA TRP A 218 -4.33 4.87 -11.35
C TRP A 218 -4.48 3.65 -12.29
N ASP A 219 -4.93 3.89 -13.52
CA ASP A 219 -5.10 2.90 -14.60
C ASP A 219 -3.79 2.17 -14.92
N GLN A 220 -2.65 2.86 -14.81
CA GLN A 220 -1.34 2.29 -15.12
C GLN A 220 -0.82 1.35 -14.04
N GLN A 221 -1.30 1.47 -12.79
CA GLN A 221 -1.01 0.47 -11.77
C GLN A 221 -1.77 -0.84 -12.05
N ILE A 222 -2.97 -0.74 -12.62
CA ILE A 222 -3.73 -1.90 -13.08
C ILE A 222 -3.06 -2.54 -14.29
N ALA A 223 -2.72 -1.73 -15.30
CA ALA A 223 -2.04 -2.19 -16.52
C ALA A 223 -0.71 -2.92 -16.22
N TYR A 224 0.02 -2.48 -15.19
CA TYR A 224 1.29 -3.11 -14.80
C TYR A 224 1.14 -4.58 -14.35
N THR A 225 -0.07 -5.00 -13.94
CA THR A 225 -0.37 -6.42 -13.66
C THR A 225 -0.05 -7.32 -14.86
N TRP A 226 -0.22 -6.81 -16.08
CA TRP A 226 0.05 -7.56 -17.32
C TRP A 226 1.48 -7.40 -17.83
N LYS A 227 2.31 -6.61 -17.15
CA LYS A 227 3.73 -6.40 -17.47
C LYS A 227 4.67 -7.01 -16.43
N SER A 228 4.17 -7.34 -15.25
CA SER A 228 4.95 -7.91 -14.15
C SER A 228 4.47 -9.30 -13.77
N ASN A 229 5.41 -10.22 -13.52
CA ASN A 229 5.09 -11.55 -13.01
C ASN A 229 4.77 -11.56 -11.52
N ARG A 230 4.99 -10.45 -10.82
CA ARG A 230 4.89 -10.37 -9.36
C ARG A 230 3.98 -9.26 -8.85
N TRP A 231 3.62 -8.27 -9.65
CA TRP A 231 2.60 -7.29 -9.29
C TRP A 231 1.20 -7.80 -9.68
N ARG A 232 0.26 -7.84 -8.73
CA ARG A 232 -1.12 -8.26 -8.99
C ARG A 232 -2.11 -7.22 -8.45
N LEU A 233 -2.68 -6.47 -9.38
CA LEU A 233 -3.75 -5.49 -9.18
C LEU A 233 -4.62 -5.44 -10.46
N PRO A 234 -5.41 -6.47 -10.77
CA PRO A 234 -6.11 -6.58 -12.06
C PRO A 234 -7.34 -5.67 -12.17
N ALA A 235 -7.87 -5.16 -11.06
CA ALA A 235 -9.03 -4.28 -11.00
C ALA A 235 -9.03 -3.50 -9.67
N ALA A 236 -9.92 -2.50 -9.54
CA ALA A 236 -10.10 -1.74 -8.30
C ALA A 236 -10.43 -2.65 -7.11
N TYR A 237 -11.27 -3.66 -7.34
CA TYR A 237 -11.57 -4.72 -6.38
C TYR A 237 -11.61 -6.07 -7.08
N TRP A 238 -11.11 -7.10 -6.40
CA TRP A 238 -10.87 -8.42 -6.97
C TRP A 238 -10.59 -9.44 -5.85
N SER A 239 -10.58 -10.74 -6.16
CA SER A 239 -10.27 -11.77 -5.16
C SER A 239 -9.21 -12.75 -5.64
N GLN A 240 -8.48 -13.32 -4.69
CA GLN A 240 -7.52 -14.40 -4.89
C GLN A 240 -7.86 -15.58 -4.00
N LYS A 241 -8.14 -16.73 -4.61
CA LYS A 241 -8.12 -18.01 -3.91
C LYS A 241 -6.68 -18.53 -3.84
N VAL A 242 -6.21 -18.87 -2.65
CA VAL A 242 -4.90 -19.47 -2.41
C VAL A 242 -5.12 -20.90 -1.90
N ASN A 243 -4.49 -21.87 -2.56
CA ASN A 243 -4.52 -23.26 -2.13
C ASN A 243 -3.16 -23.65 -1.55
N PHE A 244 -3.10 -23.88 -0.24
CA PHE A 244 -1.93 -24.40 0.45
C PHE A 244 -1.99 -25.93 0.43
N VAL A 245 -1.79 -26.50 -0.77
CA VAL A 245 -1.99 -27.93 -1.06
C VAL A 245 -1.28 -28.81 -0.04
N ASP A 246 0.01 -28.54 0.17
CA ASP A 246 0.86 -29.36 1.04
C ASP A 246 0.42 -29.28 2.51
N ALA A 247 -0.24 -28.19 2.92
CA ALA A 247 -0.76 -28.00 4.29
C ALA A 247 -2.26 -28.26 4.44
N GLY A 248 -2.95 -28.66 3.37
CA GLY A 248 -4.33 -29.14 3.42
C GLY A 248 -5.39 -28.09 3.80
N PHE A 249 -5.20 -26.84 3.38
CA PHE A 249 -6.20 -25.78 3.56
C PHE A 249 -6.22 -24.76 2.42
N THR A 250 -7.31 -24.01 2.34
CA THR A 250 -7.53 -22.94 1.35
C THR A 250 -7.85 -21.61 2.03
N MET A 251 -7.57 -20.52 1.33
CA MET A 251 -7.84 -19.17 1.78
C MET A 251 -8.42 -18.36 0.63
N ASP A 252 -9.52 -17.65 0.88
CA ASP A 252 -10.04 -16.64 -0.03
C ASP A 252 -9.65 -15.26 0.49
N ILE A 253 -8.98 -14.50 -0.37
CA ILE A 253 -8.50 -13.15 -0.09
C ILE A 253 -9.29 -12.18 -0.97
N PHE A 254 -10.06 -11.30 -0.34
CA PHE A 254 -10.85 -10.27 -1.00
C PHE A 254 -10.11 -8.93 -0.92
N MET A 255 -9.79 -8.39 -2.08
CA MET A 255 -9.06 -7.13 -2.27
C MET A 255 -10.10 -6.06 -2.57
N VAL A 256 -10.32 -5.15 -1.63
CA VAL A 256 -11.48 -4.26 -1.58
C VAL A 256 -11.02 -2.81 -1.77
N ASP A 257 -11.74 -2.06 -2.61
CA ASP A 257 -11.53 -0.62 -2.77
C ASP A 257 -12.40 0.15 -1.78
N SER A 258 -11.77 0.95 -0.91
CA SER A 258 -12.45 1.76 0.11
C SER A 258 -12.26 3.26 -0.10
N ASN A 259 -11.84 3.71 -1.28
CA ASN A 259 -11.40 5.09 -1.51
C ASN A 259 -12.54 6.10 -1.60
N ALA A 260 -13.80 5.64 -1.57
CA ALA A 260 -14.97 6.50 -1.41
C ALA A 260 -14.92 7.38 -0.15
N MET A 261 -14.15 6.98 0.87
CA MET A 261 -13.97 7.73 2.11
C MET A 261 -13.15 9.03 1.94
N ASP A 262 -12.38 9.17 0.84
CA ASP A 262 -11.68 10.42 0.47
C ASP A 262 -12.28 11.06 -0.81
N ALA A 263 -13.48 10.62 -1.20
CA ALA A 263 -14.25 11.19 -2.31
C ALA A 263 -15.42 12.01 -1.74
N GLU A 264 -15.17 13.28 -1.47
CA GLU A 264 -16.06 14.17 -0.74
C GLU A 264 -16.69 15.26 -1.63
N ASP A 265 -17.58 16.08 -1.05
CA ASP A 265 -18.17 17.22 -1.77
C ASP A 265 -17.09 18.23 -2.18
N LEU A 266 -17.35 18.98 -3.24
CA LEU A 266 -16.32 19.76 -3.98
C LEU A 266 -15.45 20.68 -3.12
N ASP A 267 -16.02 21.25 -2.05
CA ASP A 267 -15.37 22.23 -1.17
C ASP A 267 -14.84 21.61 0.14
N GLU A 268 -15.12 20.32 0.38
CA GLU A 268 -14.69 19.60 1.58
C GLU A 268 -13.26 19.10 1.47
N ASP A 269 -12.55 19.18 2.60
CA ASP A 269 -11.15 18.80 2.80
C ASP A 269 -10.27 18.89 1.54
N PRO A 270 -10.04 20.12 1.03
CA PRO A 270 -9.47 20.29 -0.30
C PRO A 270 -8.00 19.82 -0.40
N GLU A 271 -7.34 19.42 0.69
CA GLU A 271 -5.98 18.86 0.63
C GLU A 271 -5.94 17.32 0.61
N HIS A 272 -7.08 16.65 0.83
CA HIS A 272 -7.19 15.18 0.81
C HIS A 272 -8.33 14.66 -0.08
N ASN A 273 -9.21 15.54 -0.57
CA ASN A 273 -10.36 15.16 -1.37
C ASN A 273 -9.98 14.86 -2.84
N ILE A 274 -10.08 13.59 -3.24
CA ILE A 274 -9.85 13.08 -4.60
C ILE A 274 -10.71 13.84 -5.63
N CYS A 275 -11.95 14.17 -5.22
CA CYS A 275 -12.97 14.83 -6.02
C CYS A 275 -13.11 16.33 -5.72
N GLY A 276 -12.13 16.95 -5.04
CA GLY A 276 -12.19 18.35 -4.66
C GLY A 276 -11.98 19.31 -5.83
N ALA A 277 -12.67 20.45 -5.83
CA ALA A 277 -12.59 21.45 -6.90
C ALA A 277 -11.27 22.24 -6.91
N LYS A 278 -10.54 22.28 -5.78
CA LYS A 278 -9.34 23.11 -5.64
C LYS A 278 -8.19 22.68 -6.55
N HIS A 279 -8.00 21.37 -6.74
CA HIS A 279 -6.81 20.83 -7.43
C HIS A 279 -7.12 20.08 -8.72
N ASN A 280 -8.37 19.63 -8.91
CA ASN A 280 -8.78 19.02 -10.16
C ASN A 280 -8.85 20.09 -11.27
N PRO A 281 -8.16 19.89 -12.42
CA PRO A 281 -8.20 20.86 -13.51
C PRO A 281 -9.58 20.88 -14.19
N PRO A 282 -9.99 22.01 -14.78
CA PRO A 282 -11.20 22.07 -15.59
C PRO A 282 -11.20 21.02 -16.70
N GLY A 283 -12.29 20.26 -16.83
CA GLY A 283 -12.42 19.19 -17.83
C GLY A 283 -11.64 17.90 -17.51
N ALA A 284 -11.18 17.72 -16.27
CA ALA A 284 -10.63 16.44 -15.82
C ALA A 284 -11.60 15.28 -16.09
N SER A 285 -11.09 14.16 -16.61
CA SER A 285 -11.87 12.97 -16.93
C SER A 285 -10.97 11.73 -17.00
N CYS A 286 -11.49 10.59 -16.53
CA CYS A 286 -10.96 9.24 -16.75
C CYS A 286 -11.98 8.29 -17.37
N ALA A 287 -13.02 8.83 -18.02
CA ALA A 287 -14.09 8.03 -18.63
C ALA A 287 -13.57 6.95 -19.58
N SER A 288 -12.48 7.24 -20.31
CA SER A 288 -11.86 6.31 -21.27
C SER A 288 -11.30 5.04 -20.64
N GLN A 289 -11.07 5.02 -19.33
CA GLN A 289 -10.60 3.86 -18.56
C GLN A 289 -11.66 3.35 -17.58
N GLY A 290 -12.90 3.85 -17.66
CA GLY A 290 -13.98 3.49 -16.75
C GLY A 290 -13.93 4.18 -15.38
N GLY A 291 -13.09 5.21 -15.21
CA GLY A 291 -13.06 6.06 -14.01
C GLY A 291 -14.10 7.19 -14.04
N PRO A 292 -14.02 8.14 -13.09
CA PRO A 292 -14.89 9.32 -13.07
C PRO A 292 -14.87 10.10 -14.39
N GLU A 293 -16.04 10.48 -14.89
CA GLU A 293 -16.17 11.19 -16.17
C GLU A 293 -15.94 12.69 -16.05
N SER A 294 -16.25 13.26 -14.88
CA SER A 294 -16.15 14.68 -14.57
C SER A 294 -15.99 14.90 -13.08
N LEU A 295 -15.62 16.12 -12.69
CA LEU A 295 -15.60 16.53 -11.29
C LEU A 295 -16.98 16.40 -10.63
N ASP A 296 -18.05 16.80 -11.32
CA ASP A 296 -19.43 16.75 -10.82
C ASP A 296 -19.91 15.32 -10.52
N SER A 297 -19.44 14.33 -11.29
CA SER A 297 -19.81 12.92 -11.12
C SER A 297 -18.82 12.14 -10.24
N CYS A 298 -17.69 12.73 -9.87
CA CYS A 298 -16.58 12.02 -9.22
C CYS A 298 -16.98 11.38 -7.89
N LYS A 299 -17.59 12.16 -6.98
CA LYS A 299 -18.05 11.63 -5.69
C LYS A 299 -19.00 10.46 -5.90
N GLN A 300 -20.06 10.67 -6.69
CA GLN A 300 -21.08 9.63 -6.93
C GLN A 300 -20.45 8.36 -7.51
N TRP A 301 -19.50 8.49 -8.44
CA TRP A 301 -18.80 7.36 -9.04
C TRP A 301 -18.06 6.50 -7.99
N PHE A 302 -17.33 7.12 -7.06
CA PHE A 302 -16.64 6.38 -5.99
C PHE A 302 -17.62 5.73 -5.01
N TRP A 303 -18.71 6.40 -4.66
CA TRP A 303 -19.72 5.85 -3.75
C TRP A 303 -20.53 4.70 -4.39
N ASP A 304 -20.77 4.77 -5.70
CA ASP A 304 -21.36 3.65 -6.47
C ASP A 304 -20.40 2.46 -6.53
N LEU A 305 -19.11 2.72 -6.77
CA LEU A 305 -18.06 1.69 -6.72
C LEU A 305 -17.99 1.03 -5.33
N TRP A 306 -18.09 1.82 -4.25
CA TRP A 306 -18.09 1.30 -2.89
C TRP A 306 -19.34 0.47 -2.57
N SER A 307 -20.51 0.92 -3.02
CA SER A 307 -21.76 0.16 -2.90
C SER A 307 -21.66 -1.20 -3.61
N ALA A 308 -21.15 -1.22 -4.84
CA ALA A 308 -20.91 -2.44 -5.60
C ALA A 308 -19.87 -3.36 -4.91
N ASN A 309 -18.78 -2.80 -4.39
CA ASN A 309 -17.77 -3.52 -3.60
C ASN A 309 -18.39 -4.23 -2.40
N LYS A 310 -19.20 -3.53 -1.60
CA LYS A 310 -19.84 -4.10 -0.40
C LYS A 310 -20.76 -5.26 -0.74
N ALA A 311 -21.56 -5.12 -1.80
CA ALA A 311 -22.44 -6.19 -2.27
C ALA A 311 -21.64 -7.40 -2.79
N TRP A 312 -20.60 -7.14 -3.58
CA TRP A 312 -19.70 -8.17 -4.11
C TRP A 312 -18.97 -8.93 -3.00
N LEU A 313 -18.43 -8.22 -1.99
CA LEU A 313 -17.75 -8.82 -0.86
C LEU A 313 -18.68 -9.71 -0.04
N ALA A 314 -19.88 -9.19 0.29
CA ALA A 314 -20.86 -9.95 1.06
C ALA A 314 -21.26 -11.25 0.35
N ASP A 315 -21.51 -11.19 -0.96
CA ASP A 315 -21.81 -12.36 -1.80
C ASP A 315 -20.63 -13.35 -1.87
N GLY A 316 -19.41 -12.84 -2.05
CA GLY A 316 -18.19 -13.65 -2.11
C GLY A 316 -17.91 -14.39 -0.80
N LEU A 317 -18.02 -13.70 0.33
CA LEU A 317 -17.86 -14.31 1.66
C LEU A 317 -18.97 -15.35 1.92
N ALA A 318 -20.23 -15.02 1.60
CA ALA A 318 -21.36 -15.94 1.81
C ALA A 318 -21.24 -17.25 1.01
N LYS A 319 -20.52 -17.22 -0.12
CA LYS A 319 -20.27 -18.38 -0.99
C LYS A 319 -18.94 -19.08 -0.71
N SER A 320 -18.08 -18.51 0.13
CA SER A 320 -16.76 -19.08 0.39
C SER A 320 -16.89 -20.39 1.15
N GLU A 321 -16.16 -21.39 0.69
CA GLU A 321 -15.94 -22.67 1.39
C GLU A 321 -14.48 -22.78 1.87
N ALA A 322 -13.73 -21.67 1.85
CA ALA A 322 -12.33 -21.66 2.26
C ALA A 322 -12.20 -21.80 3.78
N ASP A 323 -11.08 -22.37 4.23
CA ASP A 323 -10.77 -22.47 5.66
C ASP A 323 -10.50 -21.10 6.29
N TRP A 324 -10.10 -20.12 5.46
CA TRP A 324 -9.84 -18.74 5.85
C TRP A 324 -10.43 -17.75 4.86
N GLN A 325 -11.03 -16.69 5.39
CA GLN A 325 -11.54 -15.56 4.62
C GLN A 325 -10.87 -14.27 5.10
N VAL A 326 -10.13 -13.62 4.21
CA VAL A 326 -9.35 -12.41 4.51
C VAL A 326 -9.82 -11.26 3.63
N ALA A 327 -10.02 -10.09 4.21
CA ALA A 327 -10.26 -8.86 3.46
C ALA A 327 -9.04 -7.93 3.57
N VAL A 328 -8.64 -7.33 2.46
CA VAL A 328 -7.54 -6.38 2.34
C VAL A 328 -8.09 -5.10 1.73
N THR A 329 -7.91 -3.98 2.41
CA THR A 329 -8.44 -2.68 1.98
C THR A 329 -7.49 -1.56 2.38
N HIS A 330 -7.63 -0.39 1.77
CA HIS A 330 -6.73 0.72 2.11
C HIS A 330 -7.13 1.42 3.41
N PHE A 331 -8.38 1.87 3.54
CA PHE A 331 -8.82 2.66 4.68
C PHE A 331 -8.73 1.87 5.99
N PRO A 332 -8.36 2.55 7.07
CA PRO A 332 -7.81 1.89 8.25
C PRO A 332 -8.93 1.27 9.10
N CYS A 333 -8.54 0.36 10.00
CA CYS A 333 -9.43 -0.14 11.05
C CYS A 333 -10.24 0.99 11.70
N GLY A 334 -11.54 0.73 11.90
CA GLY A 334 -12.51 1.68 12.46
C GLY A 334 -13.42 2.35 11.43
N PHE A 335 -12.95 2.52 10.18
CA PHE A 335 -13.83 2.98 9.10
C PHE A 335 -14.80 1.86 8.73
N GLU A 336 -16.07 2.23 8.51
CA GLU A 336 -17.13 1.27 8.15
C GLU A 336 -17.20 0.08 9.15
N ALA A 337 -16.90 0.32 10.43
CA ALA A 337 -16.78 -0.74 11.44
C ALA A 337 -18.04 -1.60 11.58
N GLY A 338 -19.22 -1.00 11.39
CA GLY A 338 -20.49 -1.73 11.37
C GLY A 338 -20.57 -2.74 10.23
N PHE A 339 -20.17 -2.33 9.01
CA PHE A 339 -20.13 -3.21 7.85
C PHE A 339 -19.14 -4.36 8.04
N TRP A 340 -17.90 -4.07 8.44
CA TRP A 340 -16.88 -5.11 8.65
C TRP A 340 -17.26 -6.09 9.76
N SER A 341 -17.83 -5.58 10.86
CA SER A 341 -18.35 -6.44 11.93
C SER A 341 -19.51 -7.31 11.45
N GLN A 342 -20.38 -6.78 10.58
CA GLN A 342 -21.44 -7.57 9.94
C GLN A 342 -20.86 -8.67 9.04
N MET A 343 -19.85 -8.38 8.22
CA MET A 343 -19.18 -9.38 7.37
C MET A 343 -18.57 -10.51 8.20
N HIS A 344 -17.89 -10.17 9.30
CA HIS A 344 -17.40 -11.17 10.25
C HIS A 344 -18.54 -12.00 10.85
N ASN A 345 -19.62 -11.37 11.31
CA ASN A 345 -20.68 -12.05 12.05
C ASN A 345 -21.63 -12.87 11.19
N GLN A 346 -21.88 -12.46 9.94
CA GLN A 346 -22.83 -13.12 9.05
C GLN A 346 -22.17 -14.03 8.03
N HIS A 347 -20.93 -13.74 7.62
CA HIS A 347 -20.29 -14.42 6.50
C HIS A 347 -18.91 -15.01 6.81
N GLY A 348 -18.43 -14.91 8.05
CA GLY A 348 -17.22 -15.61 8.47
C GLY A 348 -15.90 -14.96 8.05
N LEU A 349 -15.89 -13.64 7.79
CA LEU A 349 -14.63 -12.91 7.58
C LEU A 349 -13.72 -13.05 8.81
N ASP A 350 -12.50 -13.58 8.67
CA ASP A 350 -11.61 -13.88 9.81
C ASP A 350 -10.64 -12.76 10.13
N LEU A 351 -10.18 -12.05 9.10
CA LEU A 351 -9.12 -11.04 9.20
C LEU A 351 -9.37 -9.85 8.27
N LEU A 352 -9.19 -8.65 8.80
CA LEU A 352 -9.17 -7.40 8.04
C LEU A 352 -7.78 -6.76 8.08
N VAL A 353 -7.18 -6.60 6.91
CA VAL A 353 -5.83 -6.06 6.71
C VAL A 353 -5.93 -4.67 6.07
N THR A 354 -5.43 -3.64 6.76
CA THR A 354 -5.64 -2.23 6.37
C THR A 354 -4.37 -1.39 6.33
N GLY A 355 -4.43 -0.18 5.76
CA GLY A 355 -3.33 0.78 5.64
C GLY A 355 -3.75 2.20 6.00
N HIS A 356 -3.43 3.16 5.14
CA HIS A 356 -3.82 4.59 5.21
C HIS A 356 -3.22 5.39 6.39
N ARG A 357 -3.48 5.01 7.65
CA ARG A 357 -2.79 5.66 8.78
C ARG A 357 -1.33 5.24 8.79
N HIS A 358 -0.40 6.20 8.84
CA HIS A 358 1.03 5.96 8.65
C HIS A 358 1.74 5.43 9.91
N ASP A 359 1.14 4.43 10.55
CA ASP A 359 1.67 3.73 11.70
C ASP A 359 1.34 2.21 11.62
N GLN A 360 1.59 1.47 12.71
CA GLN A 360 1.23 0.07 12.84
C GLN A 360 0.32 -0.12 14.04
N GLU A 361 -0.85 -0.70 13.82
CA GLU A 361 -1.87 -0.87 14.86
C GLU A 361 -2.49 -2.27 14.84
N LEU A 362 -2.18 -3.11 15.82
CA LEU A 362 -2.77 -4.45 15.96
C LEU A 362 -4.01 -4.45 16.88
N TRP A 363 -5.19 -4.17 16.32
CA TRP A 363 -6.43 -3.93 17.09
C TRP A 363 -6.98 -5.17 17.76
N SER A 364 -7.29 -5.06 19.05
CA SER A 364 -8.01 -6.11 19.78
C SER A 364 -9.31 -6.46 19.06
N PRO A 365 -9.65 -7.76 18.88
CA PRO A 365 -10.87 -8.17 18.18
C PRO A 365 -12.16 -7.60 18.77
N SER A 366 -12.16 -7.32 20.08
CA SER A 366 -13.28 -6.68 20.78
C SER A 366 -13.66 -5.31 20.20
N ARG A 367 -12.74 -4.62 19.52
CA ARG A 367 -12.98 -3.30 18.91
C ARG A 367 -13.81 -3.38 17.62
N MET A 368 -13.89 -4.55 17.00
CA MET A 368 -14.54 -4.77 15.71
C MET A 368 -15.57 -5.91 15.79
N GLY A 369 -16.17 -6.11 16.96
CA GLY A 369 -17.20 -7.13 17.19
C GLY A 369 -16.72 -8.57 16.94
N GLY A 370 -15.47 -8.88 17.31
CA GLY A 370 -14.86 -10.21 17.17
C GLY A 370 -13.88 -10.33 16.01
N LEU A 371 -13.94 -9.43 15.03
CA LEU A 371 -13.03 -9.42 13.88
C LEU A 371 -11.64 -8.91 14.29
N THR A 372 -10.59 -9.66 13.95
CA THR A 372 -9.23 -9.12 14.07
C THR A 372 -8.98 -8.15 12.91
N CYS A 373 -8.49 -6.95 13.25
CA CYS A 373 -8.08 -5.95 12.27
C CYS A 373 -6.69 -5.43 12.60
N PHE A 374 -5.89 -5.11 11.59
CA PHE A 374 -4.67 -4.33 11.82
C PHE A 374 -4.41 -3.31 10.72
N VAL A 375 -3.69 -2.24 11.10
CA VAL A 375 -3.19 -1.18 10.22
C VAL A 375 -1.71 -1.41 9.98
N THR A 376 -1.27 -1.47 8.73
CA THR A 376 0.15 -1.62 8.33
C THR A 376 0.64 -0.44 7.49
N GLY A 377 0.25 0.80 7.83
CA GLY A 377 0.52 1.97 7.00
C GLY A 377 1.91 2.60 7.13
N GLY A 378 2.74 2.11 8.06
CA GLY A 378 4.12 2.51 8.28
C GLY A 378 5.15 2.16 7.19
N GLY A 379 4.78 2.04 5.91
CA GLY A 379 5.67 1.57 4.84
C GLY A 379 6.82 2.52 4.46
N GLY A 380 6.71 3.80 4.84
CA GLY A 380 7.77 4.80 4.68
C GLY A 380 7.76 5.57 3.35
N GLY A 381 6.74 5.45 2.51
CA GLY A 381 6.54 6.34 1.34
C GLY A 381 6.09 7.75 1.74
N ILE A 382 5.59 7.89 2.96
CA ILE A 382 5.11 9.11 3.59
C ILE A 382 5.51 9.09 5.07
N SER A 383 5.62 10.25 5.69
CA SER A 383 6.01 10.37 7.10
C SER A 383 4.97 9.76 8.06
N SER A 384 5.47 9.13 9.13
CA SER A 384 4.64 8.48 10.15
C SER A 384 3.76 9.43 10.98
N GLU A 385 2.70 8.89 11.60
CA GLU A 385 1.72 9.64 12.40
C GLU A 385 2.30 10.27 13.68
N ALA A 386 3.33 9.65 14.24
CA ALA A 386 4.02 10.02 15.46
C ALA A 386 5.54 9.94 15.27
N THR A 387 6.31 10.23 16.33
CA THR A 387 7.78 10.08 16.26
C THR A 387 8.19 8.63 16.05
N PRO A 388 9.06 8.31 15.07
CA PRO A 388 9.56 6.95 14.90
C PRO A 388 10.65 6.59 15.93
N ASN A 389 10.97 7.50 16.86
CA ASN A 389 11.89 7.23 17.95
C ASN A 389 11.29 6.22 18.93
N ILE A 390 11.83 4.99 18.92
CA ILE A 390 11.38 3.87 19.74
C ILE A 390 11.51 4.10 21.25
N HIS A 391 12.28 5.10 21.69
CA HIS A 391 12.43 5.47 23.09
C HIS A 391 11.43 6.54 23.54
N ASN A 392 10.67 7.13 22.61
CA ASN A 392 9.63 8.11 22.90
C ASN A 392 8.30 7.70 22.25
N LYS A 393 7.51 6.90 22.97
CA LYS A 393 6.24 6.35 22.48
C LYS A 393 5.01 7.06 23.05
N LYS A 394 5.19 8.22 23.70
CA LYS A 394 4.12 8.88 24.47
C LYS A 394 2.87 9.16 23.63
N ASP A 395 3.09 9.54 22.38
CA ASP A 395 2.01 9.96 21.48
C ASP A 395 1.67 8.86 20.45
N TRP A 396 2.16 7.63 20.62
CA TRP A 396 1.85 6.52 19.71
C TRP A 396 0.43 6.03 19.94
N TYR A 397 -0.35 5.91 18.87
CA TYR A 397 -1.66 5.28 18.92
C TYR A 397 -1.55 3.76 18.81
N GLY A 398 -0.86 3.28 17.77
CA GLY A 398 -0.50 1.88 17.60
C GLY A 398 0.77 1.46 18.34
N GLU A 399 1.26 0.25 18.04
CA GLU A 399 2.46 -0.30 18.69
C GLU A 399 3.78 0.10 18.03
N ALA A 400 3.74 0.55 16.78
CA ALA A 400 4.92 1.01 16.03
C ALA A 400 4.54 2.09 15.00
N GLN A 401 5.55 2.73 14.41
CA GLN A 401 5.37 3.80 13.42
C GLN A 401 5.74 3.29 12.03
N TYR A 402 7.03 3.22 11.69
CA TYR A 402 7.46 2.57 10.45
C TYR A 402 7.70 1.07 10.63
N GLY A 403 7.21 0.26 9.70
CA GLY A 403 7.39 -1.19 9.70
C GLY A 403 6.36 -1.94 8.86
N PHE A 404 6.14 -3.21 9.19
CA PHE A 404 5.28 -4.15 8.45
C PHE A 404 4.85 -5.33 9.35
N TYR A 405 3.98 -6.20 8.85
CA TYR A 405 3.58 -7.43 9.56
C TYR A 405 4.06 -8.71 8.88
N ASP A 406 4.38 -9.71 9.70
CA ASP A 406 4.60 -11.10 9.29
C ASP A 406 3.45 -11.97 9.81
N ILE A 407 2.86 -12.78 8.93
CA ILE A 407 1.68 -13.59 9.19
C ILE A 407 2.04 -15.05 8.91
N ALA A 408 2.09 -15.88 9.94
CA ALA A 408 2.21 -17.33 9.78
C ALA A 408 0.83 -17.96 9.85
N VAL A 409 0.40 -18.68 8.82
CA VAL A 409 -0.93 -19.29 8.74
C VAL A 409 -0.84 -20.80 8.69
N THR A 410 -1.75 -21.44 9.41
CA THR A 410 -2.06 -22.87 9.34
C THR A 410 -3.57 -23.02 9.14
N LYS A 411 -4.06 -24.24 8.93
CA LYS A 411 -5.51 -24.50 8.88
C LYS A 411 -6.24 -24.08 10.19
N GLN A 412 -5.56 -24.07 11.34
CA GLN A 412 -6.19 -23.85 12.65
C GLN A 412 -5.96 -22.45 13.23
N SER A 413 -4.90 -21.75 12.83
CA SER A 413 -4.59 -20.43 13.38
C SER A 413 -3.71 -19.59 12.46
N MET A 414 -3.81 -18.26 12.62
CA MET A 414 -2.85 -17.28 12.12
C MET A 414 -2.10 -16.62 13.27
N GLU A 415 -0.78 -16.55 13.20
CA GLU A 415 0.05 -15.72 14.07
C GLU A 415 0.46 -14.45 13.33
N ILE A 416 0.04 -13.29 13.82
CA ILE A 416 0.31 -11.97 13.24
C ILE A 416 1.35 -11.28 14.12
N THR A 417 2.52 -10.97 13.55
CA THR A 417 3.65 -10.35 14.24
C THR A 417 4.01 -9.01 13.62
N SER A 418 3.94 -7.95 14.42
CA SER A 418 4.35 -6.59 14.08
C SER A 418 5.87 -6.47 14.09
N ILE A 419 6.48 -6.05 12.98
CA ILE A 419 7.92 -5.86 12.80
C ILE A 419 8.20 -4.38 12.57
N ASN A 420 9.01 -3.77 13.42
CA ASN A 420 9.40 -2.36 13.29
C ASN A 420 10.48 -2.17 12.20
N TRP A 421 10.71 -0.93 11.75
CA TRP A 421 11.70 -0.57 10.72
C TRP A 421 13.13 -1.05 11.00
N ASN A 422 13.47 -1.33 12.25
CA ASN A 422 14.77 -1.85 12.69
C ASN A 422 14.79 -3.40 12.84
N GLY A 423 13.73 -4.09 12.43
CA GLY A 423 13.64 -5.55 12.38
C GLY A 423 13.23 -6.22 13.70
N TYR A 424 12.97 -5.45 14.76
CA TYR A 424 12.49 -6.00 16.02
C TYR A 424 11.00 -6.36 15.95
N GLU A 425 10.65 -7.51 16.50
CA GLU A 425 9.26 -7.90 16.74
C GLU A 425 8.71 -7.10 17.92
N ILE A 426 7.56 -6.45 17.72
CA ILE A 426 6.99 -5.52 18.72
C ILE A 426 5.79 -6.13 19.42
N MET A 427 4.91 -6.78 18.67
CA MET A 427 3.68 -7.37 19.17
C MET A 427 3.28 -8.57 18.32
N THR A 428 2.76 -9.61 18.95
CA THR A 428 2.23 -10.81 18.28
C THR A 428 0.82 -11.11 18.75
N ARG A 429 -0.05 -11.58 17.85
CA ARG A 429 -1.40 -12.06 18.17
C ARG A 429 -1.75 -13.30 17.37
N ASN A 430 -2.42 -14.25 18.03
CA ASN A 430 -3.05 -15.38 17.37
C ASN A 430 -4.51 -15.05 17.02
N VAL A 431 -4.90 -15.41 15.80
CA VAL A 431 -6.25 -15.39 15.27
C VAL A 431 -6.66 -16.82 14.97
N TYR A 432 -7.92 -17.14 15.25
CA TYR A 432 -8.52 -18.44 14.97
C TYR A 432 -9.64 -18.22 13.96
N PRO A 433 -9.85 -19.16 13.02
CA PRO A 433 -10.93 -19.05 12.05
C PRO A 433 -12.27 -19.11 12.79
N LYS A 434 -13.30 -18.46 12.23
CA LYS A 434 -14.62 -18.33 12.86
C LYS A 434 -15.38 -19.65 12.97
#